data_AF-A0A4P8GRL0-F1
#
_entry.id   AF-A0A4P8GRL0-F1
#
_cell.length_a   1.000
_cell.length_b   1.000
_cell.length_c   1.000
_cell.angle_alpha   90.00
_cell.angle_beta   90.00
_cell.angle_gamma   90.00
#
_symmetry.space_group_name_H-M   'P 1'
#
loop_
_entity.id
_entity.type
_entity.pdbx_description
1 polymer ?
#
loop_
_entity_poly.entity_id
_entity_poly.type
_entity_poly.pdbx_seq_one_letter_code
_entity_poly.pdbx_strand_id
1 'polypeptide(L)'
;MQGLVWRLKALDPEASESLKVIAYFDALVHGHASAQVLLSGAAVLSGCPAGYVLGGNSLRVDASGIRTGPAGADGSGSDSSKGPGSWPGHDFGDGGRIWIERSGPAFANDEMILERVAIALGISFDRTSPVAASRRAIEMLIDGMAPLDRRMDAAAMLRLDRDRAYRVVAVPASAELPTPSTVIYTVVGPVRAAVPRLPAKQLGDAQLSAAGPGSRSGVGLAVEPGLLHRSWASALLALRLTSERQPRQLADDLGGLLVFAEAADSSAYQVPDVTALKRLVTRHSKALELLESLASSNSLRAVADEVGLHHSSVQARAADYSTELGFDIRTAPGRVRLSLALTLYKLATTRFAL
;
A
#
# COMPACT_ATOMS: atom_id res chain seq x y z
N MET A 1 26.27 4.32 20.93
CA MET A 1 26.37 2.86 21.11
C MET A 1 27.61 2.38 21.87
N GLN A 2 28.78 3.02 21.74
CA GLN A 2 30.03 2.53 22.37
C GLN A 2 29.99 2.43 23.91
N GLY A 3 29.28 3.33 24.59
CA GLY A 3 29.18 3.32 26.06
C GLY A 3 28.38 2.16 26.67
N LEU A 4 27.47 1.55 25.91
CA LEU A 4 26.69 0.38 26.36
C LEU A 4 27.49 -0.92 26.17
N VAL A 5 28.22 -1.03 25.06
CA VAL A 5 29.09 -2.17 24.75
C VAL A 5 30.18 -2.34 25.83
N TRP A 6 30.69 -1.23 26.38
CA TRP A 6 31.73 -1.30 27.40
C TRP A 6 31.21 -1.78 28.77
N ARG A 7 29.97 -1.44 29.13
CA ARG A 7 29.37 -1.95 30.38
C ARG A 7 28.97 -3.42 30.28
N LEU A 8 28.59 -3.90 29.09
CA LEU A 8 28.21 -5.30 28.84
C LEU A 8 29.41 -6.27 28.77
N LYS A 9 30.57 -5.85 28.23
CA LYS A 9 31.80 -6.67 28.26
C LYS A 9 32.25 -7.08 29.67
N ALA A 10 31.87 -6.32 30.70
CA ALA A 10 32.18 -6.61 32.09
C ALA A 10 31.15 -7.54 32.77
N LEU A 11 30.00 -7.80 32.14
CA LEU A 11 28.85 -8.54 32.69
C LEU A 11 28.57 -9.85 31.95
N ASP A 12 28.72 -9.86 30.61
CA ASP A 12 28.54 -11.05 29.78
C ASP A 12 29.35 -10.92 28.46
N PRO A 13 30.45 -11.67 28.31
CA PRO A 13 31.24 -11.72 27.08
C PRO A 13 30.45 -12.17 25.85
N GLU A 14 29.47 -13.07 26.02
CA GLU A 14 28.67 -13.65 24.94
C GLU A 14 27.72 -12.60 24.34
N ALA A 15 27.04 -11.84 25.19
CA ALA A 15 26.23 -10.69 24.79
C ALA A 15 27.05 -9.60 24.06
N SER A 16 28.32 -9.42 24.43
CA SER A 16 29.19 -8.47 23.72
C SER A 16 29.59 -8.94 22.31
N GLU A 17 29.71 -10.24 22.07
CA GLU A 17 30.01 -10.78 20.73
C GLU A 17 28.77 -10.75 19.84
N SER A 18 27.58 -11.07 20.36
CA SER A 18 26.31 -10.94 19.62
C SER A 18 26.05 -9.51 19.12
N LEU A 19 26.37 -8.49 19.92
CA LEU A 19 26.27 -7.09 19.49
C LEU A 19 27.22 -6.74 18.33
N LYS A 20 28.40 -7.39 18.24
CA LYS A 20 29.32 -7.18 17.13
C LYS A 20 28.77 -7.81 15.84
N VAL A 21 28.13 -8.98 15.94
CA VAL A 21 27.46 -9.62 14.79
C VAL A 21 26.38 -8.69 14.22
N ILE A 22 25.55 -8.11 15.09
CA ILE A 22 24.55 -7.11 14.72
C ILE A 22 25.20 -5.92 14.01
N ALA A 23 26.21 -5.29 14.63
CA ALA A 23 26.88 -4.13 14.06
C ALA A 23 27.57 -4.43 12.72
N TYR A 24 28.11 -5.64 12.55
CA TYR A 24 28.77 -6.08 11.33
C TYR A 24 27.79 -6.16 10.16
N PHE A 25 26.67 -6.86 10.31
CA PHE A 25 25.68 -6.98 9.24
C PHE A 25 24.96 -5.66 8.95
N ASP A 26 24.72 -4.81 9.96
CA ASP A 26 24.15 -3.47 9.76
C ASP A 26 25.08 -2.60 8.90
N ALA A 27 26.39 -2.66 9.13
CA ALA A 27 27.37 -1.96 8.32
C ALA A 27 27.38 -2.45 6.86
N LEU A 28 27.28 -3.78 6.64
CA LEU A 28 27.19 -4.35 5.29
C LEU A 28 25.89 -3.96 4.57
N VAL A 29 24.75 -3.95 5.27
CA VAL A 29 23.47 -3.51 4.71
C VAL A 29 23.53 -2.02 4.33
N HIS A 30 24.06 -1.17 5.21
CA HIS A 30 24.23 0.25 4.96
C HIS A 30 25.20 0.52 3.80
N GLY A 31 26.27 -0.25 3.70
CA GLY A 31 27.23 -0.23 2.59
C GLY A 31 26.73 -0.84 1.28
N HIS A 32 25.46 -1.27 1.22
CA HIS A 32 24.87 -1.92 0.04
C HIS A 32 25.63 -3.16 -0.43
N ALA A 33 26.18 -3.94 0.51
CA ALA A 33 26.89 -5.17 0.23
C ALA A 33 26.02 -6.13 -0.62
N SER A 34 26.69 -6.87 -1.52
CA SER A 34 26.03 -7.89 -2.33
C SER A 34 25.64 -9.11 -1.49
N ALA A 35 24.72 -9.93 -2.00
CA ALA A 35 24.33 -11.19 -1.35
C ALA A 35 25.52 -12.12 -1.10
N GLN A 36 26.52 -12.12 -2.00
CA GLN A 36 27.76 -12.88 -1.79
C GLN A 36 28.56 -12.35 -0.59
N VAL A 37 28.73 -11.04 -0.46
CA VAL A 37 29.49 -10.46 0.67
C VAL A 37 28.79 -10.71 2.01
N LEU A 38 27.47 -10.62 2.04
CA LEU A 38 26.66 -10.98 3.21
C LEU A 38 26.85 -12.46 3.59
N LEU A 39 26.77 -13.35 2.60
CA LEU A 39 26.97 -14.78 2.79
C LEU A 39 28.39 -15.12 3.26
N SER A 40 29.41 -14.51 2.67
CA SER A 40 30.82 -14.66 3.09
C SER A 40 31.02 -14.20 4.54
N GLY A 41 30.35 -13.12 4.95
CA GLY A 41 30.36 -12.66 6.34
C GLY A 41 29.81 -13.70 7.31
N ALA A 42 28.69 -14.35 6.98
CA ALA A 42 28.13 -15.43 7.80
C ALA A 42 29.06 -16.64 7.88
N ALA A 43 29.70 -17.02 6.77
CA ALA A 43 30.63 -18.13 6.73
C ALA A 43 31.89 -17.88 7.59
N VAL A 44 32.48 -16.69 7.47
CA VAL A 44 33.66 -16.29 8.25
C VAL A 44 33.34 -16.18 9.74
N LEU A 45 32.19 -15.60 10.11
CA LEU A 45 31.80 -15.44 11.52
C LEU A 45 31.42 -16.78 12.18
N SER A 46 30.78 -17.69 11.45
CA SER A 46 30.43 -19.02 11.95
C SER A 46 31.59 -20.02 11.89
N GLY A 47 32.60 -19.75 11.05
CA GLY A 47 33.67 -20.69 10.74
C GLY A 47 33.19 -21.93 9.97
N CYS A 48 32.02 -21.86 9.34
CA CYS A 48 31.39 -22.95 8.60
C CYS A 48 31.10 -22.52 7.15
N PRO A 49 31.04 -23.46 6.20
CA PRO A 49 30.44 -23.20 4.90
C PRO A 49 29.01 -22.68 5.09
N ALA A 50 28.60 -21.72 4.26
CA ALA A 50 27.27 -21.15 4.31
C ALA A 50 26.68 -21.12 2.91
N GLY A 51 25.36 -21.25 2.80
CA GLY A 51 24.68 -21.10 1.53
C GLY A 51 23.29 -20.51 1.67
N TYR A 52 22.77 -19.97 0.57
CA TYR A 52 21.36 -19.63 0.47
C TYR A 52 20.73 -20.23 -0.78
N VAL A 53 19.41 -20.36 -0.76
CA VAL A 53 18.57 -20.69 -1.90
C VAL A 53 17.40 -19.73 -1.95
N LEU A 54 17.09 -19.20 -3.13
CA LEU A 54 15.93 -18.33 -3.39
C LEU A 54 15.51 -18.47 -4.85
N GLY A 55 14.24 -18.82 -5.10
CA GLY A 55 13.67 -18.85 -6.46
C GLY A 55 14.45 -19.73 -7.45
N GLY A 56 15.01 -20.85 -6.99
CA GLY A 56 15.84 -21.76 -7.81
C GLY A 56 17.32 -21.34 -7.95
N ASN A 57 17.69 -20.12 -7.53
CA ASN A 57 19.08 -19.70 -7.46
C ASN A 57 19.68 -20.09 -6.12
N SER A 58 20.85 -20.73 -6.14
CA SER A 58 21.62 -21.02 -4.94
C SER A 58 23.02 -20.45 -5.04
N LEU A 59 23.55 -20.05 -3.89
CA LEU A 59 24.95 -19.67 -3.72
C LEU A 59 25.47 -20.35 -2.48
N ARG A 60 26.67 -20.90 -2.57
CA ARG A 60 27.41 -21.48 -1.45
C ARG A 60 28.78 -20.87 -1.39
N VAL A 61 29.27 -20.64 -0.18
CA VAL A 61 30.65 -20.24 0.10
C VAL A 61 31.24 -21.22 1.11
N ASP A 62 32.55 -21.44 1.05
CA ASP A 62 33.26 -22.16 2.09
C ASP A 62 33.44 -21.31 3.36
N ALA A 63 34.04 -21.88 4.41
CA ALA A 63 34.29 -21.18 5.68
C ALA A 63 35.22 -19.96 5.55
N SER A 64 35.96 -19.84 4.45
CA SER A 64 36.78 -18.65 4.16
C SER A 64 36.00 -17.56 3.42
N GLY A 65 34.73 -17.83 3.07
CA GLY A 65 33.86 -16.92 2.34
C GLY A 65 34.08 -16.94 0.83
N ILE A 66 34.82 -17.92 0.30
CA ILE A 66 35.05 -18.06 -1.14
C ILE A 66 33.90 -18.87 -1.75
N ARG A 67 33.39 -18.39 -2.89
CA ARG A 67 32.29 -19.03 -3.63
C ARG A 67 32.70 -20.45 -4.07
N THR A 68 31.85 -21.41 -3.76
CA THR A 68 31.97 -22.81 -4.18
C THR A 68 30.83 -23.20 -5.12
N GLY A 69 31.00 -24.31 -5.84
CA GLY A 69 29.93 -24.86 -6.69
C GLY A 69 28.69 -25.26 -5.87
N PRO A 70 27.55 -25.49 -6.54
CA PRO A 70 26.37 -26.05 -5.86
C PRO A 70 26.76 -27.37 -5.15
N ALA A 71 26.14 -27.64 -4.01
CA ALA A 71 26.43 -28.83 -3.20
C ALA A 71 26.39 -30.09 -4.09
N GLY A 72 27.56 -30.72 -4.31
CA GLY A 72 27.73 -31.90 -5.16
C GLY A 72 28.67 -31.76 -6.36
N ALA A 73 29.21 -30.57 -6.68
CA ALA A 73 30.15 -30.42 -7.81
C ALA A 73 31.61 -30.78 -7.48
N ASP A 74 32.04 -30.60 -6.23
CA ASP A 74 33.44 -30.75 -5.85
C ASP A 74 33.59 -32.00 -4.97
N GLY A 75 34.08 -33.08 -5.58
CA GLY A 75 34.26 -34.41 -4.96
C GLY A 75 35.38 -34.50 -3.92
N SER A 76 35.46 -33.56 -2.98
CA SER A 76 36.39 -33.65 -1.85
C SER A 76 35.70 -33.33 -0.52
N GLY A 77 35.18 -34.40 0.10
CA GLY A 77 35.19 -34.58 1.56
C GLY A 77 34.37 -33.63 2.43
N SER A 78 33.05 -33.82 2.48
CA SER A 78 32.26 -33.87 3.73
C SER A 78 30.79 -34.17 3.39
N ASP A 79 30.31 -35.34 3.80
CA ASP A 79 28.89 -35.72 3.96
C ASP A 79 27.85 -35.00 3.05
N SER A 80 28.00 -35.16 1.73
CA SER A 80 27.15 -34.56 0.69
C SER A 80 25.72 -35.15 0.61
N SER A 81 25.30 -35.92 1.62
CA SER A 81 23.99 -36.58 1.70
C SER A 81 22.88 -35.67 2.26
N LYS A 82 23.26 -34.55 2.86
CA LYS A 82 22.37 -33.61 3.55
C LYS A 82 21.95 -32.46 2.62
N GLY A 83 20.68 -32.44 2.24
CA GLY A 83 20.10 -31.33 1.48
C GLY A 83 20.08 -30.01 2.27
N PRO A 84 19.93 -28.85 1.60
CA PRO A 84 19.96 -27.52 2.24
C PRO A 84 18.98 -27.36 3.41
N GLY A 85 17.85 -28.08 3.39
CA GLY A 85 16.85 -28.06 4.45
C GLY A 85 17.21 -28.79 5.74
N SER A 86 18.34 -29.50 5.78
CA SER A 86 18.79 -30.28 6.95
C SER A 86 19.86 -29.58 7.79
N TRP A 87 20.33 -28.42 7.33
CA TRP A 87 21.30 -27.59 8.02
C TRP A 87 20.61 -26.50 8.86
N PRO A 88 21.22 -26.07 9.99
CA PRO A 88 20.75 -24.90 10.74
C PRO A 88 20.63 -23.68 9.83
N GLY A 89 19.50 -22.99 9.91
CA GLY A 89 19.17 -21.94 8.95
C GLY A 89 17.96 -21.12 9.34
N HIS A 90 17.79 -20.00 8.62
CA HIS A 90 16.67 -19.10 8.75
C HIS A 90 16.04 -18.83 7.38
N ASP A 91 14.74 -18.61 7.37
CA ASP A 91 14.02 -18.21 6.16
C ASP A 91 14.11 -16.68 5.98
N PHE A 92 14.10 -16.20 4.74
CA PHE A 92 14.11 -14.78 4.43
C PHE A 92 13.35 -14.47 3.13
N GLY A 93 12.85 -13.24 3.01
CA GLY A 93 12.11 -12.79 1.82
C GLY A 93 10.90 -13.68 1.52
N ASP A 94 10.57 -13.83 0.23
CA ASP A 94 9.51 -14.71 -0.24
C ASP A 94 10.09 -16.07 -0.69
N GLY A 95 10.19 -17.02 0.25
CA GLY A 95 10.66 -18.39 -0.01
C GLY A 95 12.19 -18.57 -0.08
N GLY A 96 12.97 -17.64 0.48
CA GLY A 96 14.41 -17.78 0.61
C GLY A 96 14.80 -18.51 1.89
N ARG A 97 15.90 -19.27 1.87
CA ARG A 97 16.51 -19.89 3.05
C ARG A 97 18.01 -19.72 3.03
N ILE A 98 18.58 -19.30 4.15
CA ILE A 98 20.02 -19.30 4.44
C ILE A 98 20.32 -20.46 5.39
N TRP A 99 21.48 -21.10 5.25
CA TRP A 99 21.99 -22.10 6.18
C TRP A 99 23.49 -21.98 6.42
N ILE A 100 23.96 -22.58 7.52
CA ILE A 100 25.36 -22.89 7.78
C ILE A 100 25.55 -24.40 7.91
N GLU A 101 26.64 -24.94 7.37
CA GLU A 101 26.92 -26.38 7.37
C GLU A 101 27.64 -26.81 8.66
N ARG A 102 26.96 -26.61 9.80
CA ARG A 102 27.48 -26.96 11.10
C ARG A 102 27.18 -28.41 11.46
N SER A 103 28.24 -29.18 11.64
CA SER A 103 28.19 -30.52 12.25
C SER A 103 28.38 -30.40 13.76
N GLY A 104 27.42 -30.93 14.53
CA GLY A 104 27.47 -30.92 16.00
C GLY A 104 26.59 -29.84 16.64
N PRO A 105 26.76 -29.55 17.95
CA PRO A 105 25.94 -28.57 18.66
C PRO A 105 26.16 -27.16 18.11
N ALA A 106 25.10 -26.34 18.17
CA ALA A 106 25.18 -24.92 17.82
C ALA A 106 26.16 -24.18 18.74
N PHE A 107 26.92 -23.25 18.16
CA PHE A 107 27.74 -22.30 18.89
C PHE A 107 26.86 -21.11 19.33
N ALA A 108 27.29 -20.45 20.39
CA ALA A 108 26.62 -19.30 21.02
C ALA A 108 26.03 -18.27 20.03
N ASN A 109 26.81 -17.89 19.01
CA ASN A 109 26.44 -16.82 18.09
C ASN A 109 25.80 -17.30 16.78
N ASP A 110 25.65 -18.61 16.55
CA ASP A 110 25.16 -19.11 15.26
C ASP A 110 23.77 -18.62 14.93
N GLU A 111 22.88 -18.68 15.91
CA GLU A 111 21.50 -18.23 15.76
C GLU A 111 21.45 -16.74 15.42
N MET A 112 22.24 -15.94 16.14
CA MET A 112 22.36 -14.50 15.89
C MET A 112 22.94 -14.23 14.49
N ILE A 113 23.96 -14.98 14.05
CA ILE A 113 24.54 -14.83 12.71
C ILE A 113 23.49 -15.15 11.64
N LEU A 114 22.79 -16.28 11.78
CA LEU A 114 21.76 -16.73 10.83
C LEU A 114 20.58 -15.75 10.77
N GLU A 115 20.09 -15.26 11.92
CA GLU A 115 19.02 -14.27 11.99
C GLU A 115 19.43 -12.97 11.28
N ARG A 116 20.61 -12.42 11.61
CA ARG A 116 21.06 -11.14 11.05
C ARG A 116 21.37 -11.23 9.55
N VAL A 117 21.98 -12.32 9.09
CA VAL A 117 22.22 -12.50 7.65
C VAL A 117 20.92 -12.75 6.88
N ALA A 118 19.93 -13.44 7.46
CA ALA A 118 18.62 -13.64 6.85
C ALA A 118 17.91 -12.30 6.62
N ILE A 119 17.89 -11.43 7.64
CA ILE A 119 17.36 -10.07 7.52
C ILE A 119 18.11 -9.28 6.44
N ALA A 120 19.45 -9.31 6.46
CA ALA A 120 20.27 -8.58 5.50
C ALA A 120 20.06 -9.06 4.05
N LEU A 121 19.95 -10.37 3.83
CA LEU A 121 19.64 -10.96 2.52
C LEU A 121 18.24 -10.56 2.07
N GLY A 122 17.23 -10.61 2.96
CA GLY A 122 15.88 -10.14 2.69
C GLY A 122 15.85 -8.69 2.19
N ILE A 123 16.54 -7.79 2.88
CA ILE A 123 16.68 -6.37 2.48
C ILE A 123 17.39 -6.25 1.12
N SER A 124 18.49 -6.98 0.92
CA SER A 124 19.26 -6.91 -0.33
C SER A 124 18.43 -7.40 -1.52
N PHE A 125 17.71 -8.51 -1.39
CA PHE A 125 16.89 -9.07 -2.47
C PHE A 125 15.66 -8.22 -2.75
N ASP A 126 14.98 -7.70 -1.72
CA ASP A 126 13.87 -6.77 -1.91
C ASP A 126 14.32 -5.46 -2.60
N ARG A 127 15.52 -4.97 -2.29
CA ARG A 127 16.11 -3.83 -3.00
C ARG A 127 16.28 -4.11 -4.49
N THR A 128 16.71 -5.30 -4.88
CA THR A 128 16.88 -5.69 -6.30
C THR A 128 15.61 -6.20 -6.97
N SER A 129 14.53 -6.40 -6.22
CA SER A 129 13.28 -6.96 -6.74
C SER A 129 12.63 -6.02 -7.78
N PRO A 130 12.30 -6.51 -9.00
CA PRO A 130 11.55 -5.73 -9.99
C PRO A 130 10.17 -5.27 -9.48
N VAL A 131 9.55 -6.08 -8.60
CA VAL A 131 8.26 -5.75 -7.98
C VAL A 131 8.44 -4.59 -7.01
N ALA A 132 9.43 -4.65 -6.13
CA ALA A 132 9.72 -3.58 -5.18
C ALA A 132 10.16 -2.29 -5.89
N ALA A 133 10.95 -2.40 -6.96
CA ALA A 133 11.29 -1.27 -7.81
C ALA A 133 10.04 -0.63 -8.41
N SER A 134 9.10 -1.43 -8.94
CA SER A 134 7.83 -0.92 -9.47
C SER A 134 6.99 -0.20 -8.39
N ARG A 135 6.94 -0.73 -7.16
CA ARG A 135 6.24 -0.07 -6.03
C ARG A 135 6.84 1.29 -5.70
N ARG A 136 8.17 1.36 -5.55
CA ARG A 136 8.90 2.62 -5.31
C ARG A 136 8.71 3.63 -6.45
N ALA A 137 8.61 3.16 -7.69
CA ALA A 137 8.27 4.02 -8.83
C ALA A 137 6.88 4.64 -8.67
N ILE A 138 5.89 3.85 -8.29
CA ILE A 138 4.51 4.33 -8.11
C ILE A 138 4.47 5.34 -6.98
N GLU A 139 5.12 5.06 -5.84
CA GLU A 139 5.26 6.00 -4.72
C GLU A 139 5.87 7.33 -5.16
N MET A 140 6.95 7.28 -5.94
CA MET A 140 7.60 8.48 -6.49
C MET A 140 6.67 9.25 -7.43
N LEU A 141 5.92 8.57 -8.31
CA LEU A 141 5.03 9.21 -9.28
C LEU A 141 3.86 9.96 -8.65
N ILE A 142 3.33 9.42 -7.56
CA ILE A 142 2.16 10.00 -6.87
C ILE A 142 2.56 11.03 -5.80
N ASP A 143 3.85 11.13 -5.48
CA ASP A 143 4.37 12.16 -4.58
C ASP A 143 4.40 13.54 -5.26
N GLY A 144 3.48 14.41 -4.84
CA GLY A 144 3.40 15.79 -5.31
C GLY A 144 4.58 16.66 -4.88
N MET A 145 5.30 16.29 -3.83
CA MET A 145 6.46 17.03 -3.32
C MET A 145 7.77 16.59 -3.99
N ALA A 146 7.78 15.45 -4.69
CA ALA A 146 8.94 15.01 -5.43
C ALA A 146 9.32 15.98 -6.57
N PRO A 147 10.62 16.16 -6.89
CA PRO A 147 11.03 16.89 -8.08
C PRO A 147 10.50 16.22 -9.35
N LEU A 148 10.20 17.03 -10.38
CA LEU A 148 9.67 16.53 -11.65
C LEU A 148 10.59 15.49 -12.30
N ASP A 149 11.91 15.72 -12.30
CA ASP A 149 12.87 14.82 -12.92
C ASP A 149 12.83 13.41 -12.33
N ARG A 150 12.75 13.30 -10.99
CA ARG A 150 12.63 11.99 -10.32
C ARG A 150 11.31 11.30 -10.62
N ARG A 151 10.21 12.05 -10.77
CA ARG A 151 8.94 11.48 -11.24
C ARG A 151 9.05 10.98 -12.68
N MET A 152 9.75 11.69 -13.55
CA MET A 152 9.96 11.26 -14.93
C MET A 152 10.85 10.03 -15.02
N ASP A 153 11.89 9.91 -14.18
CA ASP A 153 12.70 8.69 -14.07
C ASP A 153 11.86 7.50 -13.61
N ALA A 154 10.97 7.71 -12.63
CA ALA A 154 10.04 6.69 -12.17
C ALA A 154 9.02 6.29 -13.26
N ALA A 155 8.52 7.24 -14.05
CA ALA A 155 7.65 6.98 -15.20
C ALA A 155 8.36 6.12 -16.24
N ALA A 156 9.61 6.45 -16.57
CA ALA A 156 10.43 5.70 -17.50
C ALA A 156 10.69 4.27 -17.00
N MET A 157 10.94 4.08 -15.70
CA MET A 157 11.10 2.76 -15.09
C MET A 157 9.82 1.90 -15.21
N LEU A 158 8.64 2.51 -15.11
CA LEU A 158 7.36 1.84 -15.37
C LEU A 158 7.00 1.70 -16.85
N ARG A 159 7.84 2.23 -17.76
CA ARG A 159 7.65 2.24 -19.22
C ARG A 159 6.39 3.01 -19.64
N LEU A 160 6.09 4.11 -18.95
CA LEU A 160 5.02 5.02 -19.34
C LEU A 160 5.50 5.92 -20.49
N ASP A 161 4.67 6.08 -21.50
CA ASP A 161 4.90 6.99 -22.62
C ASP A 161 4.69 8.43 -22.14
N ARG A 162 5.66 9.32 -22.42
CA ARG A 162 5.65 10.70 -21.89
C ARG A 162 4.50 11.53 -22.45
N ASP A 163 4.06 11.22 -23.67
CA ASP A 163 3.06 12.00 -24.41
C ASP A 163 1.65 11.39 -24.32
N ARG A 164 1.47 10.39 -23.43
CA ARG A 164 0.18 9.75 -23.19
C ARG A 164 -0.36 10.05 -21.81
N ALA A 165 -1.67 10.16 -21.73
CA ALA A 165 -2.36 10.30 -20.45
C ALA A 165 -2.57 8.94 -19.77
N TYR A 166 -2.34 8.90 -18.47
CA TYR A 166 -2.54 7.76 -17.58
C TYR A 166 -3.41 8.17 -16.39
N ARG A 167 -3.92 7.18 -15.66
CA ARG A 167 -4.78 7.37 -14.49
C ARG A 167 -4.22 6.59 -13.31
N VAL A 168 -4.34 7.16 -12.11
CA VAL A 168 -4.11 6.42 -10.87
C VAL A 168 -5.43 5.78 -10.44
N VAL A 169 -5.38 4.51 -10.04
CA VAL A 169 -6.50 3.79 -9.43
C VAL A 169 -6.22 3.66 -7.94
N ALA A 170 -7.17 4.13 -7.12
CA ALA A 170 -7.12 4.08 -5.67
C ALA A 170 -8.20 3.12 -5.15
N VAL A 171 -7.81 2.17 -4.31
CA VAL A 171 -8.72 1.19 -3.69
C VAL A 171 -8.37 1.03 -2.21
N PRO A 172 -9.29 0.57 -1.35
CA PRO A 172 -8.95 0.21 0.03
C PRO A 172 -7.78 -0.80 0.07
N ALA A 173 -6.90 -0.74 1.07
CA ALA A 173 -5.75 -1.63 1.15
C ALA A 173 -6.11 -3.13 1.25
N SER A 174 -7.34 -3.46 1.66
CA SER A 174 -7.88 -4.82 1.65
C SER A 174 -8.23 -5.33 0.25
N ALA A 175 -8.42 -4.45 -0.74
CA ALA A 175 -8.84 -4.81 -2.10
C ALA A 175 -7.65 -5.08 -3.02
N GLU A 176 -7.55 -6.27 -3.60
CA GLU A 176 -6.46 -6.62 -4.50
C GLU A 176 -6.51 -5.86 -5.83
N LEU A 177 -5.34 -5.72 -6.47
CA LEU A 177 -5.21 -5.18 -7.83
C LEU A 177 -4.29 -6.09 -8.66
N PRO A 178 -4.65 -6.42 -9.91
CA PRO A 178 -3.86 -7.29 -10.78
C PRO A 178 -2.62 -6.61 -11.39
N THR A 179 -2.28 -5.40 -10.94
CA THR A 179 -1.13 -4.62 -11.43
C THR A 179 -0.17 -4.32 -10.28
N PRO A 180 1.12 -4.01 -10.59
CA PRO A 180 2.01 -3.50 -9.57
C PRO A 180 1.34 -2.34 -8.84
N SER A 181 1.27 -2.47 -7.52
CA SER A 181 0.58 -1.54 -6.65
C SER A 181 1.35 -1.38 -5.35
N THR A 182 1.20 -0.22 -4.74
CA THR A 182 1.79 0.12 -3.44
C THR A 182 0.69 0.53 -2.47
N VAL A 183 0.91 0.34 -1.17
CA VAL A 183 -0.02 0.79 -0.13
C VAL A 183 0.52 2.08 0.48
N ILE A 184 -0.28 3.14 0.41
CA ILE A 184 0.03 4.46 0.94
C ILE A 184 -0.85 4.72 2.15
N TYR A 185 -0.26 5.16 3.25
CA TYR A 185 -1.02 5.69 4.38
C TYR A 185 -1.46 7.12 4.06
N THR A 186 -2.76 7.35 4.12
CA THR A 186 -3.39 8.65 3.86
C THR A 186 -4.20 9.11 5.07
N VAL A 187 -4.68 10.35 5.03
CA VAL A 187 -5.61 10.88 6.05
C VAL A 187 -6.92 10.10 6.17
N VAL A 188 -7.25 9.28 5.15
CA VAL A 188 -8.43 8.42 5.17
C VAL A 188 -8.13 6.95 5.45
N GLY A 189 -6.90 6.61 5.82
CA GLY A 189 -6.44 5.24 6.06
C GLY A 189 -5.51 4.71 4.96
N PRO A 190 -5.14 3.42 5.03
CA PRO A 190 -4.28 2.80 4.05
C PRO A 190 -5.05 2.57 2.74
N VAL A 191 -4.49 3.08 1.65
CA VAL A 191 -5.07 3.01 0.30
C VAL A 191 -4.04 2.38 -0.63
N ARG A 192 -4.47 1.39 -1.40
CA ARG A 192 -3.65 0.80 -2.45
C ARG A 192 -3.76 1.63 -3.71
N ALA A 193 -2.61 2.07 -4.21
CA ALA A 193 -2.46 2.85 -5.43
C ALA A 193 -1.85 2.00 -6.54
N ALA A 194 -2.40 2.09 -7.75
CA ALA A 194 -1.81 1.51 -8.94
C ALA A 194 -1.86 2.49 -10.12
N VAL A 195 -0.89 2.35 -11.02
CA VAL A 195 -0.87 3.04 -12.31
C VAL A 195 -0.94 1.96 -13.39
N PRO A 196 -2.13 1.72 -13.99
CA PRO A 196 -2.23 0.82 -15.12
C PRO A 196 -1.30 1.26 -16.24
N ARG A 197 -0.56 0.31 -16.83
CA ARG A 197 0.39 0.59 -17.91
C ARG A 197 -0.29 0.91 -19.25
N LEU A 198 -1.61 0.78 -19.31
CA LEU A 198 -2.41 1.16 -20.47
C LEU A 198 -2.74 2.66 -20.38
N PRO A 199 -2.59 3.41 -21.49
CA PRO A 199 -3.07 4.79 -21.58
C PRO A 199 -4.57 4.88 -21.24
N ALA A 200 -4.98 6.03 -20.71
CA ALA A 200 -6.34 6.30 -20.27
C ALA A 200 -7.42 5.99 -21.33
N LYS A 201 -7.13 6.27 -22.61
CA LYS A 201 -8.05 6.01 -23.75
C LYS A 201 -8.24 4.52 -24.06
N GLN A 202 -7.32 3.67 -23.61
CA GLN A 202 -7.31 2.22 -23.84
C GLN A 202 -7.72 1.44 -22.58
N LEU A 203 -8.04 2.16 -21.51
CA LEU A 203 -8.37 1.58 -20.22
C LEU A 203 -9.87 1.27 -20.20
N GLY A 204 -10.20 -0.02 -20.27
CA GLY A 204 -11.59 -0.49 -20.19
C GLY A 204 -12.09 -0.63 -18.76
N ASP A 205 -13.40 -0.83 -18.61
CA ASP A 205 -14.06 -1.00 -17.31
C ASP A 205 -13.50 -2.17 -16.48
N ALA A 206 -13.04 -3.22 -17.14
CA ALA A 206 -12.43 -4.38 -16.48
C ALA A 206 -11.10 -4.02 -15.79
N GLN A 207 -10.31 -3.12 -16.38
CA GLN A 207 -9.03 -2.65 -15.82
C GLN A 207 -9.22 -1.54 -14.78
N LEU A 208 -10.35 -0.83 -14.83
CA LEU A 208 -10.75 0.18 -13.85
C LEU A 208 -11.44 -0.42 -12.62
N SER A 209 -11.95 -1.65 -12.73
CA SER A 209 -12.59 -2.35 -11.63
C SER A 209 -11.54 -3.07 -10.79
N ALA A 210 -11.48 -2.74 -9.50
CA ALA A 210 -10.70 -3.48 -8.51
C ALA A 210 -11.13 -4.96 -8.48
N ALA A 211 -10.31 -5.83 -7.84
CA ALA A 211 -10.32 -7.30 -7.91
C ALA A 211 -11.59 -8.06 -7.43
N GLY A 212 -12.80 -7.49 -7.55
CA GLY A 212 -14.04 -8.22 -7.34
C GLY A 212 -15.30 -7.34 -7.42
N PRO A 213 -16.48 -7.97 -7.56
CA PRO A 213 -17.77 -7.27 -7.50
C PRO A 213 -17.92 -6.47 -6.19
N GLY A 214 -18.34 -5.22 -6.29
CA GLY A 214 -18.61 -4.36 -5.12
C GLY A 214 -17.39 -3.72 -4.46
N SER A 215 -16.17 -3.99 -4.95
CA SER A 215 -14.96 -3.38 -4.40
C SER A 215 -14.89 -1.88 -4.72
N ARG A 216 -14.65 -1.07 -3.69
CA ARG A 216 -14.63 0.40 -3.82
C ARG A 216 -13.38 0.85 -4.58
N SER A 217 -13.58 1.71 -5.58
CA SER A 217 -12.50 2.22 -6.42
C SER A 217 -12.72 3.68 -6.81
N GLY A 218 -11.71 4.50 -6.58
CA GLY A 218 -11.61 5.84 -7.12
C GLY A 218 -10.61 5.87 -8.27
N VAL A 219 -11.01 6.43 -9.40
CA VAL A 219 -10.17 6.55 -10.59
C VAL A 219 -9.86 8.02 -10.82
N GLY A 220 -8.59 8.38 -10.77
CA GLY A 220 -8.14 9.76 -10.93
C GLY A 220 -8.24 10.28 -12.36
N LEU A 221 -8.07 11.58 -12.52
CA LEU A 221 -8.04 12.26 -13.82
C LEU A 221 -6.99 11.67 -14.77
N ALA A 222 -7.26 11.71 -16.07
CA ALA A 222 -6.28 11.34 -17.09
C ALA A 222 -5.26 12.46 -17.28
N VAL A 223 -3.99 12.17 -16.98
CA VAL A 223 -2.90 13.16 -17.02
C VAL A 223 -1.61 12.54 -17.54
N GLU A 224 -0.71 13.37 -18.05
CA GLU A 224 0.65 12.93 -18.43
C GLU A 224 1.44 12.43 -17.21
N PRO A 225 2.48 11.60 -17.40
CA PRO A 225 3.20 10.95 -16.30
C PRO A 225 3.74 11.91 -15.23
N GLY A 226 4.22 13.10 -15.63
CA GLY A 226 4.76 14.10 -14.70
C GLY A 226 3.72 14.68 -13.73
N LEU A 227 2.43 14.53 -14.04
CA LEU A 227 1.28 15.05 -13.29
C LEU A 227 0.50 13.95 -12.55
N LEU A 228 1.00 12.71 -12.49
CA LEU A 228 0.29 11.58 -11.86
C LEU A 228 -0.04 11.81 -10.37
N HIS A 229 0.70 12.64 -9.65
CA HIS A 229 0.33 13.11 -8.31
C HIS A 229 -1.06 13.80 -8.26
N ARG A 230 -1.47 14.52 -9.32
CA ARG A 230 -2.82 15.10 -9.43
C ARG A 230 -3.90 14.05 -9.71
N SER A 231 -3.57 13.04 -10.52
CA SER A 231 -4.45 11.89 -10.72
C SER A 231 -4.62 11.13 -9.40
N TRP A 232 -3.56 10.96 -8.60
CA TRP A 232 -3.66 10.39 -7.27
C TRP A 232 -4.57 11.19 -6.33
N ALA A 233 -4.39 12.51 -6.24
CA ALA A 233 -5.23 13.36 -5.40
C ALA A 233 -6.73 13.26 -5.78
N SER A 234 -7.03 13.34 -7.07
CA SER A 234 -8.41 13.19 -7.57
C SER A 234 -8.96 11.78 -7.40
N ALA A 235 -8.12 10.73 -7.52
CA ALA A 235 -8.50 9.35 -7.25
C ALA A 235 -8.90 9.14 -5.78
N LEU A 236 -8.19 9.76 -4.83
CA LEU A 236 -8.53 9.69 -3.41
C LEU A 236 -9.86 10.36 -3.11
N LEU A 237 -10.14 11.52 -3.72
CA LEU A 237 -11.43 12.19 -3.60
C LEU A 237 -12.54 11.32 -4.20
N ALA A 238 -12.35 10.81 -5.40
CA ALA A 238 -13.30 9.90 -6.05
C ALA A 238 -13.57 8.67 -5.17
N LEU A 239 -12.52 8.04 -4.62
CA LEU A 239 -12.63 6.88 -3.74
C LEU A 239 -13.47 7.20 -2.48
N ARG A 240 -13.27 8.36 -1.85
CA ARG A 240 -14.03 8.79 -0.66
C ARG A 240 -15.51 9.05 -0.96
N LEU A 241 -15.84 9.37 -2.20
CA LEU A 241 -17.21 9.62 -2.66
C LEU A 241 -17.96 8.36 -3.10
N THR A 242 -17.28 7.22 -3.19
CA THR A 242 -17.91 5.92 -3.46
C THR A 242 -18.93 5.53 -2.37
N SER A 243 -19.92 4.74 -2.76
CA SER A 243 -20.93 4.14 -1.89
C SER A 243 -21.13 2.66 -2.26
N GLU A 244 -22.01 1.95 -1.55
CA GLU A 244 -22.36 0.58 -1.94
C GLU A 244 -23.10 0.54 -3.29
N ARG A 245 -23.89 1.57 -3.59
CA ARG A 245 -24.60 1.72 -4.88
C ARG A 245 -23.67 2.14 -6.01
N GLN A 246 -22.66 2.94 -5.68
CA GLN A 246 -21.67 3.44 -6.60
C GLN A 246 -20.27 3.09 -6.08
N PRO A 247 -19.88 1.81 -6.15
CA PRO A 247 -18.60 1.35 -5.63
C PRO A 247 -17.44 1.90 -6.46
N ARG A 248 -17.67 2.31 -7.70
CA ARG A 248 -16.68 2.92 -8.58
C ARG A 248 -17.03 4.37 -8.89
N GLN A 249 -16.06 5.26 -8.75
CA GLN A 249 -16.18 6.66 -9.10
C GLN A 249 -14.99 7.09 -9.97
N LEU A 250 -15.27 7.62 -11.16
CA LEU A 250 -14.28 8.31 -11.97
C LEU A 250 -14.26 9.79 -11.60
N ALA A 251 -13.07 10.37 -11.53
CA ALA A 251 -12.90 11.79 -11.23
C ALA A 251 -13.48 12.70 -12.33
N ASP A 252 -13.44 12.28 -13.60
CA ASP A 252 -14.00 13.04 -14.74
C ASP A 252 -15.51 13.22 -14.59
N ASP A 253 -16.20 12.18 -14.10
CA ASP A 253 -17.65 12.18 -13.91
C ASP A 253 -18.10 13.15 -12.80
N LEU A 254 -17.19 13.58 -11.92
CA LEU A 254 -17.48 14.57 -10.89
C LEU A 254 -17.56 15.99 -11.46
N GLY A 255 -16.90 16.27 -12.60
CA GLY A 255 -16.86 17.59 -13.20
C GLY A 255 -16.51 18.70 -12.19
N GLY A 256 -17.36 19.72 -12.07
CA GLY A 256 -17.18 20.83 -11.13
C GLY A 256 -17.21 20.43 -9.64
N LEU A 257 -17.81 19.29 -9.29
CA LEU A 257 -17.80 18.78 -7.92
C LEU A 257 -16.39 18.39 -7.46
N LEU A 258 -15.49 18.02 -8.38
CA LEU A 258 -14.11 17.70 -8.04
C LEU A 258 -13.38 18.93 -7.50
N VAL A 259 -13.50 20.08 -8.17
CA VAL A 259 -12.89 21.35 -7.72
C VAL A 259 -13.43 21.77 -6.35
N PHE A 260 -14.75 21.62 -6.16
CA PHE A 260 -15.39 21.86 -4.86
C PHE A 260 -14.84 20.91 -3.78
N ALA A 261 -14.70 19.62 -4.08
CA ALA A 261 -14.16 18.63 -3.16
C ALA A 261 -12.69 18.92 -2.79
N GLU A 262 -11.85 19.29 -3.75
CA GLU A 262 -10.45 19.68 -3.53
C GLU A 262 -10.33 20.91 -2.62
N ALA A 263 -11.14 21.94 -2.88
CA ALA A 263 -11.16 23.16 -2.07
C ALA A 263 -11.65 22.88 -0.64
N ALA A 264 -12.66 22.03 -0.50
CA ALA A 264 -13.20 21.64 0.80
C ALA A 264 -12.21 20.80 1.61
N ASP A 265 -11.51 19.85 0.97
CA ASP A 265 -10.54 18.97 1.64
C ASP A 265 -9.31 19.75 2.16
N SER A 266 -8.98 20.86 1.49
CA SER A 266 -7.91 21.78 1.90
C SER A 266 -8.33 22.77 2.99
N SER A 267 -9.63 22.85 3.32
CA SER A 267 -10.18 23.84 4.24
C SER A 267 -10.37 23.27 5.65
N ALA A 268 -9.99 24.04 6.67
CA ALA A 268 -10.29 23.71 8.07
C ALA A 268 -11.74 24.09 8.48
N TYR A 269 -12.51 24.72 7.59
CA TYR A 269 -13.83 25.24 7.91
C TYR A 269 -14.88 24.13 8.00
N GLN A 270 -15.53 24.02 9.17
CA GLN A 270 -16.68 23.13 9.34
C GLN A 270 -17.95 23.77 8.79
N VAL A 271 -18.45 23.23 7.68
CA VAL A 271 -19.69 23.70 7.06
C VAL A 271 -20.90 23.34 7.95
N PRO A 272 -21.78 24.30 8.30
CA PRO A 272 -22.96 24.04 9.15
C PRO A 272 -23.84 22.90 8.65
N ASP A 273 -24.02 22.78 7.34
CA ASP A 273 -24.81 21.73 6.70
C ASP A 273 -24.27 20.33 7.01
N VAL A 274 -22.94 20.17 7.05
CA VAL A 274 -22.29 18.89 7.40
C VAL A 274 -22.51 18.56 8.87
N THR A 275 -22.48 19.58 9.74
CA THR A 275 -22.77 19.41 11.18
C THR A 275 -24.23 19.01 11.41
N ALA A 276 -25.17 19.66 10.71
CA ALA A 276 -26.59 19.31 10.76
C ALA A 276 -26.82 17.88 10.25
N LEU A 277 -26.20 17.52 9.12
CA LEU A 277 -26.28 16.20 8.52
C LEU A 277 -25.70 15.11 9.44
N LYS A 278 -24.54 15.35 10.08
CA LYS A 278 -23.98 14.44 11.10
C LYS A 278 -24.97 14.18 12.23
N ARG A 279 -25.56 15.24 12.81
CA ARG A 279 -26.55 15.11 13.89
C ARG A 279 -27.79 14.34 13.45
N LEU A 280 -28.22 14.52 12.20
CA LEU A 280 -29.38 13.84 11.63
C LEU A 280 -29.09 12.35 11.44
N VAL A 281 -27.97 12.00 10.81
CA VAL A 281 -27.57 10.59 10.55
C VAL A 281 -27.30 9.83 11.86
N THR A 282 -26.74 10.48 12.88
CA THR A 282 -26.57 9.87 14.21
C THR A 282 -27.91 9.54 14.87
N ARG A 283 -28.93 10.37 14.68
CA ARG A 283 -30.28 10.14 15.25
C ARG A 283 -31.10 9.13 14.43
N HIS A 284 -30.88 9.09 13.13
CA HIS A 284 -31.66 8.29 12.18
C HIS A 284 -30.73 7.45 11.30
N SER A 285 -30.51 6.19 11.66
CA SER A 285 -29.56 5.30 10.97
C SER A 285 -29.84 5.10 9.47
N LYS A 286 -31.10 5.18 9.05
CA LYS A 286 -31.52 5.07 7.64
C LYS A 286 -31.60 6.40 6.89
N ALA A 287 -31.31 7.53 7.55
CA ALA A 287 -31.47 8.83 6.93
C ALA A 287 -30.48 9.08 5.79
N LEU A 288 -29.23 8.63 5.94
CA LEU A 288 -28.21 8.81 4.90
C LEU A 288 -28.66 8.18 3.58
N GLU A 289 -29.18 6.96 3.65
CA GLU A 289 -29.69 6.22 2.50
C GLU A 289 -30.82 6.97 1.79
N LEU A 290 -31.78 7.48 2.57
CA LEU A 290 -32.91 8.23 2.04
C LEU A 290 -32.49 9.58 1.44
N LEU A 291 -31.56 10.29 2.10
CA LEU A 291 -31.05 11.58 1.64
C LEU A 291 -30.24 11.44 0.34
N GLU A 292 -29.44 10.38 0.20
CA GLU A 292 -28.74 10.05 -1.04
C GLU A 292 -29.71 9.80 -2.19
N SER A 293 -30.75 9.00 -1.96
CA SER A 293 -31.79 8.74 -2.97
C SER A 293 -32.59 10.00 -3.32
N LEU A 294 -32.90 10.87 -2.34
CA LEU A 294 -33.56 12.16 -2.59
C LEU A 294 -32.70 13.13 -3.40
N ALA A 295 -31.38 13.10 -3.22
CA ALA A 295 -30.44 13.94 -3.94
C ALA A 295 -30.25 13.50 -5.39
N SER A 296 -30.28 12.19 -5.68
CA SER A 296 -30.08 11.63 -7.02
C SER A 296 -31.37 11.46 -7.83
N SER A 297 -32.54 11.37 -7.17
CA SER A 297 -33.81 11.09 -7.83
C SER A 297 -34.62 12.35 -8.15
N ASN A 298 -35.22 12.37 -9.33
CA ASN A 298 -36.10 13.47 -9.76
C ASN A 298 -37.55 13.33 -9.24
N SER A 299 -37.89 12.25 -8.53
CA SER A 299 -39.27 11.99 -8.06
C SER A 299 -39.31 11.30 -6.70
N LEU A 300 -40.14 11.81 -5.80
CA LEU A 300 -40.41 11.18 -4.51
C LEU A 300 -41.06 9.80 -4.63
N ARG A 301 -41.68 9.45 -5.77
CA ARG A 301 -42.20 8.09 -6.01
C ARG A 301 -41.06 7.11 -6.28
N ALA A 302 -40.12 7.49 -7.15
CA ALA A 302 -38.95 6.67 -7.45
C ALA A 302 -38.09 6.43 -6.20
N VAL A 303 -37.95 7.42 -5.32
CA VAL A 303 -37.28 7.26 -4.00
C VAL A 303 -38.03 6.26 -3.11
N ALA A 304 -39.36 6.30 -3.12
CA ALA A 304 -40.18 5.41 -2.31
C ALA A 304 -40.05 3.95 -2.77
N ASP A 305 -40.06 3.73 -4.08
CA ASP A 305 -39.83 2.42 -4.68
C ASP A 305 -38.40 1.91 -4.39
N GLU A 306 -37.39 2.78 -4.48
CA GLU A 306 -35.98 2.43 -4.22
C GLU A 306 -35.74 2.02 -2.75
N VAL A 307 -36.27 2.78 -1.80
CA VAL A 307 -36.04 2.56 -0.36
C VAL A 307 -37.08 1.58 0.23
N GLY A 308 -38.03 1.09 -0.56
CA GLY A 308 -39.07 0.15 -0.14
C GLY A 308 -40.07 0.76 0.85
N LEU A 309 -40.44 2.02 0.67
CA LEU A 309 -41.36 2.77 1.53
C LEU A 309 -42.59 3.23 0.77
N HIS A 310 -43.68 3.50 1.49
CA HIS A 310 -44.81 4.21 0.91
C HIS A 310 -44.42 5.68 0.62
N HIS A 311 -44.90 6.20 -0.51
CA HIS A 311 -44.65 7.58 -0.95
C HIS A 311 -45.02 8.64 0.10
N SER A 312 -46.13 8.45 0.82
CA SER A 312 -46.54 9.34 1.92
C SER A 312 -45.52 9.36 3.07
N SER A 313 -44.92 8.20 3.39
CA SER A 313 -43.87 8.08 4.40
C SER A 313 -42.58 8.78 3.96
N VAL A 314 -42.19 8.66 2.69
CA VAL A 314 -41.04 9.40 2.13
C VAL A 314 -41.27 10.90 2.18
N GLN A 315 -42.47 11.36 1.81
CA GLN A 315 -42.82 12.77 1.85
C GLN A 315 -42.80 13.34 3.28
N ALA A 316 -43.34 12.61 4.26
CA ALA A 316 -43.31 13.01 5.67
C ALA A 316 -41.86 13.10 6.19
N ARG A 317 -41.05 12.06 5.96
CA ARG A 317 -39.63 12.05 6.37
C ARG A 317 -38.84 13.17 5.70
N ALA A 318 -39.09 13.47 4.43
CA ALA A 318 -38.42 14.57 3.74
C ALA A 318 -38.77 15.94 4.36
N ALA A 319 -40.00 16.12 4.85
CA ALA A 319 -40.41 17.33 5.57
C ALA A 319 -39.75 17.41 6.96
N ASP A 320 -39.70 16.30 7.68
CA ASP A 320 -39.03 16.22 8.99
C ASP A 320 -37.54 16.53 8.86
N TYR A 321 -36.86 15.88 7.91
CA TYR A 321 -35.44 16.10 7.65
C TYR A 321 -35.14 17.52 7.16
N SER A 322 -36.03 18.14 6.39
CA SER A 322 -35.91 19.56 6.03
C SER A 322 -35.87 20.48 7.25
N THR A 323 -36.73 20.19 8.23
CA THR A 323 -36.82 20.96 9.47
C THR A 323 -35.54 20.79 10.30
N GLU A 324 -35.04 19.56 10.40
CA GLU A 324 -33.80 19.26 11.13
C GLU A 324 -32.53 19.81 10.46
N LEU A 325 -32.47 19.81 9.12
CA LEU A 325 -31.35 20.35 8.35
C LEU A 325 -31.37 21.89 8.29
N GLY A 326 -32.53 22.51 8.53
CA GLY A 326 -32.72 23.96 8.46
C GLY A 326 -32.87 24.49 7.03
N PHE A 327 -33.15 23.63 6.05
CA PHE A 327 -33.47 24.01 4.67
C PHE A 327 -34.35 22.96 3.98
N ASP A 328 -35.20 23.38 3.06
CA ASP A 328 -36.17 22.50 2.41
C ASP A 328 -35.57 21.67 1.27
N ILE A 329 -35.26 20.40 1.56
CA ILE A 329 -34.65 19.45 0.60
C ILE A 329 -35.61 19.00 -0.51
N ARG A 330 -36.88 19.39 -0.46
CA ARG A 330 -37.88 19.04 -1.49
C ARG A 330 -37.82 20.02 -2.66
N THR A 331 -37.33 21.23 -2.42
CA THR A 331 -37.16 22.27 -3.44
C THR A 331 -35.93 22.02 -4.32
N ALA A 332 -35.92 22.52 -5.56
CA ALA A 332 -34.77 22.36 -6.45
C ALA A 332 -33.45 22.95 -5.86
N PRO A 333 -33.44 24.19 -5.31
CA PRO A 333 -32.24 24.72 -4.65
C PRO A 333 -31.82 23.89 -3.42
N GLY A 334 -32.79 23.39 -2.65
CA GLY A 334 -32.52 22.54 -1.50
C GLY A 334 -31.90 21.20 -1.85
N ARG A 335 -32.28 20.59 -2.98
CA ARG A 335 -31.65 19.34 -3.48
C ARG A 335 -30.20 19.55 -3.90
N VAL A 336 -29.88 20.68 -4.52
CA VAL A 336 -28.49 21.04 -4.86
C VAL A 336 -27.67 21.21 -3.58
N ARG A 337 -28.19 21.98 -2.61
CA ARG A 337 -27.54 22.16 -1.30
C ARG A 337 -27.34 20.84 -0.57
N LEU A 338 -28.35 19.96 -0.58
CA LEU A 338 -28.27 18.61 -0.01
C LEU A 338 -27.18 17.79 -0.68
N SER A 339 -27.09 17.82 -2.02
CA SER A 339 -26.07 17.10 -2.78
C SER A 339 -24.65 17.53 -2.36
N LEU A 340 -24.41 18.84 -2.27
CA LEU A 340 -23.13 19.38 -1.81
C LEU A 340 -22.83 18.99 -0.36
N ALA A 341 -23.83 19.06 0.52
CA ALA A 341 -23.68 18.66 1.93
C ALA A 341 -23.35 17.16 2.07
N LEU A 342 -23.96 16.29 1.26
CA LEU A 342 -23.67 14.86 1.23
C LEU A 342 -22.26 14.59 0.70
N THR A 343 -21.81 15.28 -0.35
CA THR A 343 -20.42 15.20 -0.84
C THR A 343 -19.43 15.55 0.27
N LEU A 344 -19.62 16.68 0.94
CA LEU A 344 -18.76 17.10 2.06
C LEU A 344 -18.80 16.13 3.23
N TYR A 345 -19.99 15.61 3.55
CA TYR A 345 -20.18 14.61 4.60
C TYR A 345 -19.37 13.34 4.29
N LYS A 346 -19.49 12.79 3.07
CA LYS A 346 -18.72 11.62 2.62
C LYS A 346 -17.22 11.87 2.70
N LEU A 347 -16.74 13.02 2.22
CA LEU A 347 -15.32 13.39 2.37
C LEU A 347 -14.91 13.38 3.85
N ALA A 348 -15.72 13.96 4.72
CA ALA A 348 -15.41 14.04 6.14
C ALA A 348 -15.42 12.68 6.86
N THR A 349 -16.29 11.74 6.47
CA THR A 349 -16.55 10.51 7.24
C THR A 349 -16.02 9.22 6.61
N THR A 350 -15.84 9.15 5.29
CA THR A 350 -15.37 7.93 4.63
C THR A 350 -13.91 7.66 5.01
N ARG A 351 -13.66 6.48 5.59
CA ARG A 351 -12.35 5.99 6.01
C ARG A 351 -12.21 4.52 5.59
N PHE A 352 -10.97 4.07 5.40
CA PHE A 352 -10.62 2.72 5.01
C PHE A 352 -9.72 2.08 6.07
N ALA A 353 -9.91 0.80 6.33
CA ALA A 353 -9.08 -0.02 7.21
C ALA A 353 -8.21 -0.99 6.39
N LEU A 354 -7.22 -1.61 7.05
CA LEU A 354 -6.40 -2.68 6.45
C LEU A 354 -7.24 -3.91 6.11
#